data_AF-A0A1C6LQZ6-F1
#
_entry.id   AF-A0A1C6LQZ6-F1
#
_cell.length_a   1.000
_cell.length_b   1.000
_cell.length_c   1.000
_cell.angle_alpha   90.00
_cell.angle_beta   90.00
_cell.angle_gamma   90.00
#
_symmetry.space_group_name_H-M   'P 1'
#
loop_
_entity.id
_entity.type
_entity.pdbx_description
1 polymer ?
#
loop_
_entity_poly.entity_id
_entity_poly.type
_entity_poly.pdbx_seq_one_letter_code
_entity_poly.pdbx_strand_id
1 'polypeptide(L)'
;MLSPDTIADSLLRFHRQQTQKIEVFWIEATSSRQQLVADLATRLAGHPIMVAAVAPNRFHDANGVSDDLSQTIQENQTWCTPRARELVAEHLRFSLVLVSKRPLEIPQLSSPVPLPDWFPQWPGEILVANVQSVFAAITLSLGSPDIPQAAINSALFELEQALCHRLQAVASLTPTAADALMALVGTGAAPTNVTDLIASSSRGLQARSGSEFRPGGGMDSGFIVSHFARVWRDCQPTNRHSLASHASAAMGLGPASGVDAQYGLTSLLSRGKEKFTATPAHITFSRNLMVTVSDVVQFVNGIHHADEFPQFPAVLTITFAKNLVASCRAAASALGRLR
;
A
#
# COMPACT_ATOMS: atom_id res chain seq x y z
N MET A 1 3.57 6.27 2.38
CA MET A 1 3.93 7.47 1.61
C MET A 1 5.30 7.16 1.05
N LEU A 2 5.61 7.54 -0.18
CA LEU A 2 6.97 7.35 -0.66
C LEU A 2 7.92 8.28 0.09
N SER A 3 9.03 7.72 0.57
CA SER A 3 10.12 8.51 1.14
C SER A 3 10.77 9.38 0.07
N PRO A 4 11.39 10.51 0.45
CA PRO A 4 12.17 11.33 -0.48
C PRO A 4 13.30 10.55 -1.16
N ASP A 5 13.89 9.56 -0.48
CA ASP A 5 14.94 8.70 -1.04
C ASP A 5 14.41 7.90 -2.24
N THR A 6 13.31 7.18 -2.07
CA THR A 6 12.70 6.41 -3.16
C THR A 6 12.26 7.28 -4.34
N ILE A 7 11.71 8.46 -4.07
CA ILE A 7 11.32 9.41 -5.11
C ILE A 7 12.56 9.88 -5.87
N ALA A 8 13.63 10.26 -5.17
CA ALA A 8 14.88 10.71 -5.79
C ALA A 8 15.51 9.61 -6.65
N ASP A 9 15.63 8.39 -6.14
CA ASP A 9 16.18 7.24 -6.90
C ASP A 9 15.39 6.97 -8.17
N SER A 10 14.07 7.09 -8.09
CA SER A 10 13.18 6.92 -9.24
C SER A 10 13.36 8.05 -10.26
N LEU A 11 13.45 9.31 -9.80
CA LEU A 11 13.69 10.46 -10.67
C LEU A 11 15.05 10.37 -11.37
N LEU A 12 16.09 9.90 -10.69
CA LEU A 12 17.40 9.64 -11.30
C LEU A 12 17.29 8.57 -12.39
N ARG A 13 16.54 7.50 -12.15
CA ARG A 13 16.28 6.47 -13.16
C ARG A 13 15.52 7.04 -14.36
N PHE A 14 14.43 7.78 -14.14
CA PHE A 14 13.65 8.41 -15.22
C PHE A 14 14.51 9.39 -16.02
N HIS A 15 15.29 10.23 -15.35
CA HIS A 15 16.23 11.14 -15.99
C HIS A 15 17.27 10.41 -16.88
N ARG A 16 17.80 9.27 -16.44
CA ARG A 16 18.73 8.48 -17.27
C ARG A 16 18.05 7.85 -18.48
N GLN A 17 16.77 7.50 -18.34
CA GLN A 17 15.95 6.84 -19.36
C GLN A 17 15.22 7.81 -20.29
N GLN A 18 15.34 9.13 -20.04
CA GLN A 18 14.66 10.14 -20.82
C GLN A 18 14.98 10.01 -22.32
N THR A 19 13.97 10.27 -23.13
CA THR A 19 14.07 10.19 -24.59
C THR A 19 14.22 11.57 -25.23
N GLN A 20 13.83 12.61 -24.50
CA GLN A 20 13.93 14.00 -24.92
C GLN A 20 15.13 14.69 -24.25
N LYS A 21 15.55 15.83 -24.80
CA LYS A 21 16.58 16.68 -24.18
C LYS A 21 16.10 17.28 -22.85
N ILE A 22 14.79 17.54 -22.75
CA ILE A 22 14.12 18.07 -21.57
C ILE A 22 12.88 17.25 -21.30
N GLU A 23 12.74 16.73 -20.08
CA GLU A 23 11.51 16.10 -19.59
C GLU A 23 11.01 16.77 -18.31
N VAL A 24 9.69 16.88 -18.17
CA VAL A 24 9.05 17.47 -17.00
C VAL A 24 8.30 16.37 -16.25
N PHE A 25 8.63 16.18 -14.98
CA PHE A 25 8.04 15.16 -14.12
C PHE A 25 7.17 15.82 -13.06
N TRP A 26 5.98 15.28 -12.83
CA TRP A 26 5.07 15.73 -11.77
C TRP A 26 5.07 14.76 -10.61
N ILE A 27 5.27 15.30 -9.40
CA ILE A 27 5.27 14.57 -8.13
C ILE A 27 4.25 15.20 -7.18
N GLU A 28 3.43 14.35 -6.58
CA GLU A 28 2.50 14.75 -5.52
C GLU A 28 3.18 14.71 -4.14
N ALA A 29 3.23 15.85 -3.47
CA ALA A 29 3.58 16.01 -2.08
C ALA A 29 2.33 15.83 -1.20
N THR A 30 2.34 14.79 -0.37
CA THR A 30 1.22 14.52 0.56
C THR A 30 1.22 15.39 1.81
N SER A 31 2.33 16.05 2.13
CA SER A 31 2.49 16.92 3.31
C SER A 31 2.92 18.34 2.92
N SER A 32 4.21 18.64 2.97
CA SER A 32 4.79 19.94 2.62
C SER A 32 5.49 19.88 1.27
N ARG A 33 5.01 20.67 0.30
CA ARG A 33 5.67 20.83 -1.00
C ARG A 33 7.12 21.32 -0.81
N GLN A 34 7.31 22.29 0.08
CA GLN A 34 8.58 22.98 0.27
C GLN A 34 9.60 22.06 0.94
N GLN A 35 9.15 21.25 1.91
CA GLN A 35 10.02 20.24 2.51
C GLN A 35 10.44 19.20 1.47
N LEU A 36 9.50 18.69 0.67
CA LEU A 36 9.82 17.70 -0.36
C LEU A 36 10.76 18.28 -1.43
N VAL A 37 10.56 19.54 -1.84
CA VAL A 37 11.49 20.23 -2.75
C VAL A 37 12.89 20.31 -2.16
N ALA A 38 13.04 20.70 -0.89
CA ALA A 38 14.34 20.79 -0.24
C ALA A 38 15.02 19.40 -0.11
N ASP A 39 14.24 18.40 0.29
CA ASP A 39 14.73 17.02 0.44
C ASP A 39 15.20 16.43 -0.90
N LEU A 40 14.43 16.66 -1.97
CA LEU A 40 14.77 16.20 -3.32
C LEU A 40 15.93 16.99 -3.92
N ALA A 41 15.96 18.33 -3.77
CA ALA A 41 17.06 19.16 -4.25
C ALA A 41 18.40 18.75 -3.64
N THR A 42 18.40 18.37 -2.36
CA THR A 42 19.59 17.85 -1.67
C THR A 42 20.04 16.51 -2.26
N ARG A 43 19.10 15.58 -2.49
CA ARG A 43 19.40 14.21 -2.99
C ARG A 43 19.76 14.16 -4.46
N LEU A 44 19.24 15.10 -5.25
CA LEU A 44 19.48 15.21 -6.69
C LEU A 44 20.63 16.16 -7.00
N ALA A 45 21.32 16.69 -5.98
CA ALA A 45 22.49 17.53 -6.15
C ALA A 45 23.56 16.81 -7.00
N GLY A 46 24.15 17.53 -7.96
CA GLY A 46 25.10 16.94 -8.90
C GLY A 46 24.47 16.33 -10.15
N HIS A 47 23.15 16.42 -10.32
CA HIS A 47 22.46 16.04 -11.54
C HIS A 47 21.78 17.26 -12.19
N PRO A 48 21.60 17.27 -13.52
CA PRO A 48 20.89 18.35 -14.22
C PRO A 48 19.36 18.20 -14.06
N ILE A 49 18.92 18.17 -12.80
CA ILE A 49 17.52 18.03 -12.39
C ILE A 49 17.16 19.21 -11.50
N MET A 50 16.24 20.06 -11.97
CA MET A 50 15.68 21.16 -11.21
C MET A 50 14.41 20.70 -10.50
N VAL A 51 14.28 20.98 -9.20
CA VAL A 51 13.08 20.67 -8.43
C VAL A 51 12.39 21.97 -8.05
N ALA A 52 11.13 22.13 -8.45
CA ALA A 52 10.36 23.35 -8.25
C ALA A 52 9.03 23.05 -7.56
N ALA A 53 8.66 23.89 -6.58
CA ALA A 53 7.31 23.86 -6.01
C ALA A 53 6.34 24.50 -7.00
N VAL A 54 5.25 23.81 -7.31
CA VAL A 54 4.15 24.39 -8.08
C VAL A 54 3.47 25.46 -7.24
N ALA A 55 3.32 26.68 -7.74
CA ALA A 55 2.62 27.75 -7.04
C ALA A 55 1.12 27.42 -6.85
N PRO A 56 0.44 27.98 -5.82
CA PRO A 56 -1.01 27.86 -5.72
C PRO A 56 -1.71 28.37 -7.00
N ASN A 57 -2.80 27.73 -7.40
CA ASN A 57 -3.60 28.09 -8.58
C ASN A 57 -2.84 28.06 -9.92
N ARG A 58 -1.77 27.27 -10.04
CA ARG A 58 -1.17 26.92 -11.33
C ARG A 58 -1.52 25.50 -11.75
N PHE A 59 -1.41 25.23 -13.04
CA PHE A 59 -1.66 23.94 -13.68
C PHE A 59 -3.08 23.43 -13.41
N HIS A 60 -4.08 24.31 -13.51
CA HIS A 60 -5.50 23.96 -13.43
C HIS A 60 -6.25 24.11 -14.76
N ASP A 61 -5.68 24.82 -15.73
CA ASP A 61 -6.25 25.02 -17.07
C ASP A 61 -5.37 24.32 -18.10
N ALA A 62 -5.98 23.47 -18.92
CA ALA A 62 -5.30 22.76 -19.99
C ALA A 62 -4.63 23.70 -20.99
N ASN A 63 -5.25 24.86 -21.24
CA ASN A 63 -4.72 25.85 -22.18
C ASN A 63 -3.60 26.70 -21.57
N GLY A 64 -3.48 26.74 -20.24
CA GLY A 64 -2.48 27.55 -19.51
C GLY A 64 -1.21 26.79 -19.08
N VAL A 65 -1.13 25.48 -19.34
CA VAL A 65 0.02 24.65 -18.90
C VAL A 65 1.36 25.18 -19.40
N SER A 66 1.43 25.69 -20.63
CA SER A 66 2.66 26.25 -21.20
C SER A 66 3.11 27.51 -20.47
N ASP A 67 2.17 28.39 -20.15
CA ASP A 67 2.42 29.66 -19.47
C ASP A 67 2.86 29.40 -18.03
N ASP A 68 2.16 28.49 -17.35
CA ASP A 68 2.52 28.06 -15.99
C ASP A 68 3.89 27.40 -15.94
N LEU A 69 4.25 26.60 -16.95
CA LEU A 69 5.58 25.99 -17.04
C LEU A 69 6.66 27.03 -17.30
N SER A 70 6.44 27.94 -18.26
CA SER A 70 7.35 29.04 -18.57
C SER A 70 7.60 29.91 -17.33
N GLN A 71 6.53 30.29 -16.63
CA GLN A 71 6.63 31.07 -15.40
C GLN A 71 7.37 30.31 -14.29
N THR A 72 7.13 29.00 -14.16
CA THR A 72 7.84 28.17 -13.18
C THR A 72 9.34 28.10 -13.51
N ILE A 73 9.73 27.98 -14.78
CA ILE A 73 11.14 28.05 -15.18
C ILE A 73 11.72 29.44 -14.85
N GLN A 74 10.99 30.50 -15.18
CA GLN A 74 11.40 31.88 -14.93
C GLN A 74 11.68 32.16 -13.46
N GLU A 75 10.82 31.69 -12.57
CA GLU A 75 10.95 31.88 -11.12
C GLU A 75 12.09 31.08 -10.49
N ASN A 76 12.57 30.03 -11.17
CA ASN A 76 13.65 29.17 -10.69
C ASN A 76 14.98 29.44 -11.41
N GLN A 77 15.16 30.63 -11.98
CA GLN A 77 16.42 31.06 -12.63
C GLN A 77 17.65 30.88 -11.73
N THR A 78 17.49 31.06 -10.42
CA THR A 78 18.56 30.92 -9.42
C THR A 78 19.19 29.53 -9.36
N TRP A 79 18.48 28.49 -9.83
CA TRP A 79 19.04 27.14 -9.95
C TRP A 79 20.17 27.07 -11.00
N CYS A 80 20.15 27.94 -12.03
CA CYS A 80 21.11 27.96 -13.15
C CYS A 80 22.47 28.59 -12.80
N THR A 81 23.04 28.14 -11.69
CA THR A 81 24.42 28.40 -11.27
C THR A 81 25.43 27.93 -12.32
N PRO A 82 26.68 28.43 -12.32
CA PRO A 82 27.72 27.94 -13.24
C PRO A 82 27.86 26.42 -13.22
N ARG A 83 27.81 25.80 -12.03
CA ARG A 83 27.89 24.34 -11.90
C ARG A 83 26.70 23.62 -12.52
N ALA A 84 25.47 24.14 -12.33
CA ALA A 84 24.29 23.55 -12.95
C ALA A 84 24.34 23.64 -14.49
N ARG A 85 24.88 24.75 -15.02
CA ARG A 85 25.10 24.91 -16.46
C ARG A 85 26.09 23.89 -17.02
N GLU A 86 27.20 23.67 -16.34
CA GLU A 86 28.16 22.61 -16.69
C GLU A 86 27.48 21.23 -16.73
N LEU A 87 26.70 20.88 -15.71
CA LEU A 87 25.99 19.59 -15.66
C LEU A 87 25.04 19.42 -16.85
N VAL A 88 24.28 20.45 -17.22
CA VAL A 88 23.38 20.36 -18.39
C VAL A 88 24.19 20.18 -19.68
N ALA A 89 25.32 20.89 -19.83
CA ALA A 89 26.18 20.80 -21.00
C ALA A 89 26.88 19.42 -21.10
N GLU A 90 27.35 18.87 -19.99
CA GLU A 90 28.00 17.55 -19.92
C GLU A 90 27.03 16.42 -20.28
N HIS A 91 25.80 16.47 -19.77
CA HIS A 91 24.82 15.40 -19.94
C HIS A 91 23.95 15.58 -21.19
N LEU A 92 23.93 16.78 -21.80
CA LEU A 92 23.06 17.20 -22.90
C LEU A 92 21.57 16.90 -22.63
N ARG A 93 21.20 17.00 -21.35
CA ARG A 93 19.93 16.52 -20.80
C ARG A 93 19.55 17.36 -19.58
N PHE A 94 18.26 17.58 -19.40
CA PHE A 94 17.73 18.32 -18.26
C PHE A 94 16.37 17.76 -17.85
N SER A 95 16.09 17.71 -16.55
CA SER A 95 14.74 17.40 -16.09
C SER A 95 14.22 18.44 -15.12
N LEU A 96 12.93 18.73 -15.22
CA LEU A 96 12.22 19.59 -14.29
C LEU A 96 11.22 18.75 -13.49
N VAL A 97 11.38 18.74 -12.17
CA VAL A 97 10.47 18.06 -11.24
C VAL A 97 9.56 19.10 -10.62
N LEU A 98 8.27 19.00 -10.94
CA LEU A 98 7.20 19.83 -10.41
C LEU A 98 6.59 19.14 -9.19
N VAL A 99 6.67 19.80 -8.04
CA VAL A 99 6.14 19.29 -6.77
C VAL A 99 4.83 20.00 -6.43
N SER A 100 3.72 19.27 -6.42
CA SER A 100 2.38 19.79 -6.16
C SER A 100 1.68 19.08 -5.00
N LYS A 101 0.70 19.71 -4.36
CA LYS A 101 -0.19 19.04 -3.38
C LYS A 101 -1.35 18.28 -4.03
N ARG A 102 -1.50 18.40 -5.35
CA ARG A 102 -2.62 17.85 -6.12
C ARG A 102 -2.07 16.91 -7.20
N PRO A 103 -2.84 15.88 -7.58
CA PRO A 103 -2.53 15.11 -8.77
C PRO A 103 -2.57 16.04 -10.00
N LEU A 104 -1.87 15.63 -11.06
CA LEU A 104 -1.98 16.29 -12.35
C LEU A 104 -3.30 15.84 -13.00
N GLU A 105 -4.29 16.73 -13.02
CA GLU A 105 -5.65 16.42 -13.51
C GLU A 105 -5.86 16.77 -14.99
N ILE A 106 -4.89 17.44 -15.61
CA ILE A 106 -5.04 17.99 -16.96
C ILE A 106 -4.67 16.93 -18.01
N PRO A 107 -5.56 16.64 -18.99
CA PRO A 107 -5.20 15.87 -20.16
C PRO A 107 -4.16 16.62 -21.00
N GLN A 108 -3.03 15.99 -21.23
CA GLN A 108 -1.88 16.57 -21.93
C GLN A 108 -2.25 16.95 -23.36
N LEU A 109 -2.26 18.24 -23.67
CA LEU A 109 -2.02 18.73 -25.02
C LEU A 109 -0.59 19.26 -25.05
N SER A 110 0.22 18.77 -25.97
CA SER A 110 1.60 19.20 -26.14
C SER A 110 1.61 20.69 -26.55
N SER A 111 1.90 21.57 -25.60
CA SER A 111 1.97 23.01 -25.87
C SER A 111 3.43 23.47 -25.97
N PRO A 112 3.76 24.34 -26.93
CA PRO A 112 5.09 24.90 -27.07
C PRO A 112 5.40 25.86 -25.91
N VAL A 113 6.57 25.71 -25.31
CA VAL A 113 7.05 26.52 -24.17
C VAL A 113 8.40 27.12 -24.56
N PRO A 114 8.48 28.43 -24.83
CA PRO A 114 9.75 29.06 -25.14
C PRO A 114 10.66 29.05 -23.91
N LEU A 115 11.88 28.55 -24.05
CA LEU A 115 12.88 28.60 -23.01
C LEU A 115 13.47 30.03 -22.92
N PRO A 116 13.71 30.55 -21.71
CA PRO A 116 14.32 31.87 -21.56
C PRO A 116 15.71 31.97 -22.19
N ASP A 117 16.11 33.16 -22.62
CA ASP A 117 17.43 33.41 -23.23
C ASP A 117 18.61 33.08 -22.30
N TRP A 118 18.36 33.04 -20.99
CA TRP A 118 19.37 32.69 -20.00
C TRP A 118 19.49 31.17 -19.77
N PHE A 119 18.64 30.34 -20.36
CA PHE A 119 18.59 28.89 -20.12
C PHE A 119 19.94 28.22 -20.49
N PRO A 120 20.43 27.22 -19.72
CA PRO A 120 21.83 26.79 -19.78
C PRO A 120 22.37 26.39 -21.16
N GLN A 121 21.65 25.55 -21.91
CA GLN A 121 22.15 24.92 -23.14
C GLN A 121 21.29 25.20 -24.37
N TRP A 122 20.02 25.58 -24.18
CA TRP A 122 19.03 25.76 -25.24
C TRP A 122 18.27 27.08 -25.08
N PRO A 123 18.98 28.23 -25.08
CA PRO A 123 18.34 29.52 -24.92
C PRO A 123 17.40 29.81 -26.10
N GLY A 124 16.18 30.26 -25.81
CA GLY A 124 15.18 30.59 -26.84
C GLY A 124 14.58 29.39 -27.60
N GLU A 125 15.02 28.15 -27.34
CA GLU A 125 14.42 26.97 -27.97
C GLU A 125 12.99 26.76 -27.46
N ILE A 126 12.13 26.23 -28.33
CA ILE A 126 10.75 25.89 -27.98
C ILE A 126 10.71 24.45 -27.46
N LEU A 127 10.43 24.30 -26.17
CA LEU A 127 10.17 23.02 -25.54
C LEU A 127 8.76 22.55 -25.86
N VAL A 128 8.62 21.37 -26.46
CA VAL A 128 7.34 20.66 -26.50
C VAL A 128 7.22 19.86 -25.21
N ALA A 129 6.64 20.48 -24.17
CA ALA A 129 6.62 19.89 -22.84
C ALA A 129 5.52 18.84 -22.72
N ASN A 130 5.91 17.63 -22.33
CA ASN A 130 5.00 16.60 -21.81
C ASN A 130 5.26 16.48 -20.30
N VAL A 131 4.30 16.89 -19.48
CA VAL A 131 4.40 16.86 -18.02
C VAL A 131 3.98 15.48 -17.51
N GLN A 132 4.94 14.59 -17.33
CA GLN A 132 4.62 13.21 -16.97
C GLN A 132 4.34 13.09 -15.48
N SER A 133 3.13 12.64 -15.11
CA SER A 133 2.88 12.17 -13.75
C SER A 133 3.63 10.86 -13.54
N VAL A 134 4.72 10.90 -12.76
CA VAL A 134 5.57 9.72 -12.57
C VAL A 134 5.18 8.88 -11.36
N PHE A 135 4.20 9.34 -10.55
CA PHE A 135 3.79 8.63 -9.33
C PHE A 135 3.33 7.19 -9.60
N ALA A 136 2.63 6.96 -10.72
CA ALA A 136 2.20 5.63 -11.14
C ALA A 136 3.33 4.76 -11.73
N ALA A 137 4.42 5.38 -12.19
CA ALA A 137 5.58 4.71 -12.81
C ALA A 137 6.68 4.36 -11.80
N ILE A 138 6.62 4.88 -10.58
CA ILE A 138 7.51 4.47 -9.48
C ILE A 138 7.16 3.05 -9.09
N THR A 139 8.16 2.17 -9.05
CA THR A 139 8.03 0.78 -8.66
C THR A 139 8.80 0.50 -7.38
N LEU A 140 8.30 -0.41 -6.55
CA LEU A 140 8.91 -0.83 -5.29
C LEU A 140 9.14 -2.33 -5.29
N SER A 141 10.26 -2.76 -4.73
CA SER A 141 10.39 -4.11 -4.19
C SER A 141 9.49 -4.24 -2.95
N LEU A 142 9.00 -5.44 -2.67
CA LEU A 142 8.24 -5.73 -1.44
C LEU A 142 9.07 -5.51 -0.17
N GLY A 143 10.41 -5.51 -0.26
CA GLY A 143 11.30 -5.19 0.85
C GLY A 143 11.55 -3.69 1.05
N SER A 144 10.87 -2.82 0.30
CA SER A 144 11.05 -1.37 0.39
C SER A 144 10.70 -0.84 1.80
N PRO A 145 11.51 0.08 2.38
CA PRO A 145 11.19 0.71 3.66
C PRO A 145 9.92 1.58 3.61
N ASP A 146 9.42 1.92 2.42
CA ASP A 146 8.17 2.67 2.26
C ASP A 146 6.91 1.82 2.51
N ILE A 147 7.06 0.50 2.52
CA ILE A 147 5.99 -0.43 2.87
C ILE A 147 5.87 -0.45 4.41
N PRO A 148 4.68 -0.14 4.98
CA PRO A 148 4.53 0.03 6.42
C PRO A 148 4.46 -1.31 7.16
N GLN A 149 5.49 -2.15 7.06
CA GLN A 149 5.53 -3.51 7.60
C GLN A 149 5.22 -3.54 9.10
N ALA A 150 5.80 -2.64 9.89
CA ALA A 150 5.52 -2.55 11.33
C ALA A 150 4.03 -2.30 11.62
N ALA A 151 3.35 -1.48 10.81
CA ALA A 151 1.92 -1.24 10.96
C ALA A 151 1.08 -2.47 10.56
N ILE A 152 1.52 -3.23 9.55
CA ILE A 152 0.89 -4.50 9.15
C ILE A 152 0.98 -5.51 10.27
N ASN A 153 2.18 -5.72 10.82
CA ASN A 153 2.43 -6.66 11.91
C ASN A 153 1.60 -6.29 13.14
N SER A 154 1.60 -5.02 13.54
CA SER A 154 0.79 -4.56 14.68
C SER A 154 -0.71 -4.75 14.46
N ALA A 155 -1.23 -4.47 13.26
CA ALA A 155 -2.65 -4.68 12.96
C ALA A 155 -3.02 -6.17 12.97
N LEU A 156 -2.13 -7.04 12.51
CA LEU A 156 -2.34 -8.50 12.56
C LEU A 156 -2.26 -9.03 13.99
N PHE A 157 -1.41 -8.45 14.84
CA PHE A 157 -1.30 -8.76 16.26
C PHE A 157 -2.57 -8.38 17.03
N GLU A 158 -3.09 -7.17 16.79
CA GLU A 158 -4.38 -6.71 17.33
C GLU A 158 -5.52 -7.66 16.92
N LEU A 159 -5.51 -8.12 15.66
CA LEU A 159 -6.50 -9.07 15.16
C LEU A 159 -6.38 -10.45 15.82
N GLU A 160 -5.18 -10.97 15.99
CA GLU A 160 -4.94 -12.24 16.67
C GLU A 160 -5.42 -12.19 18.13
N GLN A 161 -5.18 -11.08 18.84
CA GLN A 161 -5.70 -10.88 20.19
C GLN A 161 -7.23 -10.89 20.23
N ALA A 162 -7.87 -10.16 19.30
CA ALA A 162 -9.33 -10.10 19.22
C ALA A 162 -9.93 -11.48 18.91
N LEU A 163 -9.29 -12.26 18.04
CA LEU A 163 -9.67 -13.63 17.74
C LEU A 163 -9.53 -14.56 18.96
N CYS A 164 -8.41 -14.47 19.69
CA CYS A 164 -8.20 -15.23 20.93
C CYS A 164 -9.32 -14.96 21.94
N HIS A 165 -9.58 -13.68 22.24
CA HIS A 165 -10.62 -13.30 23.19
C HIS A 165 -12.00 -13.77 22.73
N ARG A 166 -12.32 -13.62 21.43
CA ARG A 166 -13.62 -14.05 20.91
C ARG A 166 -13.80 -15.56 21.01
N LEU A 167 -12.83 -16.33 20.56
CA LEU A 167 -12.90 -17.79 20.61
C LEU A 167 -12.92 -18.31 22.05
N GLN A 168 -12.20 -17.66 22.97
CA GLN A 168 -12.27 -17.99 24.40
C GLN A 168 -13.67 -17.76 24.98
N ALA A 169 -14.31 -16.63 24.66
CA ALA A 169 -15.68 -16.34 25.08
C ALA A 169 -16.67 -17.37 24.52
N VAL A 170 -16.55 -17.71 23.23
CA VAL A 170 -17.41 -18.70 22.58
C VAL A 170 -17.17 -20.09 23.14
N ALA A 171 -15.93 -20.51 23.36
CA ALA A 171 -15.63 -21.82 23.96
C ALA A 171 -16.20 -21.95 25.38
N SER A 172 -16.29 -20.86 26.12
CA SER A 172 -16.87 -20.85 27.48
C SER A 172 -18.40 -20.94 27.46
N LEU A 173 -19.07 -20.36 26.46
CA LEU A 173 -20.54 -20.33 26.36
C LEU A 173 -21.11 -21.50 25.56
N THR A 174 -20.43 -21.87 24.48
CA THR A 174 -20.86 -22.86 23.49
C THR A 174 -19.67 -23.72 23.02
N PRO A 175 -19.18 -24.66 23.86
CA PRO A 175 -17.97 -25.44 23.57
C PRO A 175 -18.02 -26.16 22.21
N THR A 176 -19.18 -26.72 21.84
CA THR A 176 -19.37 -27.46 20.59
C THR A 176 -19.20 -26.60 19.33
N ALA A 177 -19.53 -25.31 19.39
CA ALA A 177 -19.33 -24.39 18.28
C ALA A 177 -17.85 -24.06 18.09
N ALA A 178 -17.12 -23.89 19.20
CA ALA A 178 -15.68 -23.66 19.17
C ALA A 178 -14.92 -24.91 18.68
N ASP A 179 -15.33 -26.11 19.07
CA ASP A 179 -14.74 -27.37 18.58
C ASP A 179 -14.99 -27.61 17.09
N ALA A 180 -16.12 -27.11 16.55
CA ALA A 180 -16.37 -27.15 15.11
C ALA A 180 -15.32 -26.35 14.31
N LEU A 181 -14.62 -25.38 14.92
CA LEU A 181 -13.48 -24.71 14.29
C LEU A 181 -12.36 -25.70 13.98
N MET A 182 -12.10 -26.65 14.89
CA MET A 182 -11.02 -27.61 14.72
C MET A 182 -11.29 -28.61 13.61
N ALA A 183 -12.56 -28.87 13.29
CA ALA A 183 -12.91 -29.61 12.07
C ALA A 183 -12.53 -28.84 10.79
N LEU A 184 -12.42 -27.51 10.85
CA LEU A 184 -12.00 -26.67 9.73
C LEU A 184 -10.48 -26.49 9.68
N VAL A 185 -9.85 -26.25 10.84
CA VAL A 185 -8.44 -25.84 10.93
C VAL A 185 -7.48 -26.94 11.35
N GLY A 186 -7.98 -28.06 11.84
CA GLY A 186 -7.19 -29.20 12.26
C GLY A 186 -6.52 -29.87 11.07
N THR A 187 -5.25 -30.24 11.24
CA THR A 187 -4.45 -30.96 10.24
C THR A 187 -4.11 -32.38 10.70
N GLY A 188 -4.58 -32.79 11.89
CA GLY A 188 -4.12 -34.00 12.57
C GLY A 188 -2.80 -33.84 13.34
N ALA A 189 -2.13 -32.68 13.20
CA ALA A 189 -1.02 -32.25 14.05
C ALA A 189 -1.51 -31.28 15.15
N ALA A 190 -0.64 -30.88 16.07
CA ALA A 190 -0.94 -29.84 17.05
C ALA A 190 -1.28 -28.51 16.35
N PRO A 191 -2.28 -27.74 16.83
CA PRO A 191 -3.10 -27.96 18.02
C PRO A 191 -4.22 -29.00 17.84
N THR A 192 -4.50 -29.78 18.89
CA THR A 192 -5.46 -30.90 18.89
C THR A 192 -6.91 -30.49 19.15
N ASN A 193 -7.12 -29.38 19.85
CA ASN A 193 -8.44 -28.81 20.09
C ASN A 193 -8.39 -27.27 20.11
N VAL A 194 -9.54 -26.61 20.22
CA VAL A 194 -9.64 -25.15 20.16
C VAL A 194 -9.00 -24.49 21.39
N THR A 195 -9.08 -25.12 22.56
CA THR A 195 -8.46 -24.63 23.80
C THR A 195 -6.94 -24.62 23.69
N ASP A 196 -6.34 -25.66 23.11
CA ASP A 196 -4.90 -25.75 22.86
C ASP A 196 -4.44 -24.68 21.88
N LEU A 197 -5.22 -24.42 20.83
CA LEU A 197 -4.95 -23.36 19.86
C LEU A 197 -4.99 -21.97 20.53
N ILE A 198 -6.02 -21.68 21.32
CA ILE A 198 -6.14 -20.41 22.07
C ILE A 198 -4.95 -20.25 23.03
N ALA A 199 -4.60 -21.31 23.78
CA ALA A 199 -3.50 -21.27 24.73
C ALA A 199 -2.15 -21.07 24.03
N SER A 200 -1.92 -21.76 22.91
CA SER A 200 -0.71 -21.61 22.09
C SER A 200 -0.58 -20.18 21.55
N SER A 201 -1.66 -19.65 20.99
CA SER A 201 -1.66 -18.29 20.46
C SER A 201 -1.42 -17.25 21.56
N SER A 202 -2.13 -17.37 22.69
CA SER A 202 -1.97 -16.47 23.84
C SER A 202 -0.52 -16.42 24.35
N ARG A 203 0.14 -17.59 24.46
CA ARG A 203 1.57 -17.66 24.82
C ARG A 203 2.46 -17.00 23.76
N GLY A 204 2.18 -17.25 22.48
CA GLY A 204 2.91 -16.64 21.37
C GLY A 204 2.78 -15.11 21.32
N LEU A 205 1.61 -14.57 21.66
CA LEU A 205 1.34 -13.13 21.77
C LEU A 205 2.09 -12.49 22.94
N GLN A 206 2.19 -13.17 24.09
CA GLN A 206 2.94 -12.67 25.25
C GLN A 206 4.46 -12.57 25.00
N ALA A 207 4.98 -13.39 24.09
CA ALA A 207 6.41 -13.45 23.78
C ALA A 207 6.87 -12.45 22.72
N ARG A 208 5.98 -11.61 22.16
CA ARG A 208 6.28 -10.74 21.01
C ARG A 208 5.69 -9.36 21.18
N SER A 209 6.38 -8.35 20.63
CA SER A 209 5.76 -7.05 20.39
C SER A 209 4.88 -7.07 19.13
N GLY A 210 3.93 -6.14 19.02
CA GLY A 210 3.08 -6.03 17.83
C GLY A 210 3.86 -5.82 16.54
N SER A 211 4.93 -5.03 16.56
CA SER A 211 5.79 -4.79 15.39
C SER A 211 6.57 -6.02 14.92
N GLU A 212 6.80 -7.00 15.80
CA GLU A 212 7.53 -8.24 15.51
C GLU A 212 6.58 -9.39 15.13
N PHE A 213 5.27 -9.17 15.20
CA PHE A 213 4.28 -10.21 14.98
C PHE A 213 4.18 -10.61 13.50
N ARG A 214 4.93 -11.65 13.15
CA ARG A 214 4.91 -12.31 11.85
C ARG A 214 4.51 -13.78 11.99
N PRO A 215 3.21 -14.10 11.94
CA PRO A 215 2.74 -15.46 11.84
C PRO A 215 2.93 -15.96 10.39
N GLY A 216 3.47 -17.18 10.23
CA GLY A 216 3.57 -17.85 8.93
C GLY A 216 2.25 -18.52 8.52
N GLY A 217 2.24 -19.22 7.38
CA GLY A 217 1.11 -20.05 6.93
C GLY A 217 1.29 -21.55 7.19
N GLY A 218 2.23 -21.94 8.05
CA GLY A 218 2.57 -23.34 8.31
C GLY A 218 1.45 -24.13 9.01
N MET A 219 1.43 -25.45 8.78
CA MET A 219 0.45 -26.36 9.40
C MET A 219 0.59 -26.42 10.92
N ASP A 220 1.80 -26.22 11.43
CA ASP A 220 2.19 -26.42 12.83
C ASP A 220 2.21 -25.08 13.60
N SER A 221 1.61 -24.02 13.03
CA SER A 221 1.61 -22.70 13.62
C SER A 221 0.80 -22.66 14.91
N GLY A 222 1.30 -21.94 15.90
CA GLY A 222 0.58 -21.70 17.15
C GLY A 222 -0.49 -20.61 17.08
N PHE A 223 -0.73 -19.99 15.92
CA PHE A 223 -1.56 -18.78 15.78
C PHE A 223 -2.83 -19.01 14.95
N ILE A 224 -3.96 -18.48 15.42
CA ILE A 224 -5.28 -18.59 14.80
C ILE A 224 -5.27 -17.98 13.39
N VAL A 225 -4.67 -16.80 13.22
CA VAL A 225 -4.53 -16.16 11.90
C VAL A 225 -3.77 -17.03 10.90
N SER A 226 -2.77 -17.81 11.32
CA SER A 226 -2.07 -18.75 10.43
C SER A 226 -3.00 -19.84 9.92
N HIS A 227 -3.83 -20.41 10.81
CA HIS A 227 -4.80 -21.42 10.46
C HIS A 227 -5.87 -20.87 9.51
N PHE A 228 -6.40 -19.67 9.79
CA PHE A 228 -7.38 -19.03 8.91
C PHE A 228 -6.81 -18.73 7.53
N ALA A 229 -5.57 -18.20 7.47
CA ALA A 229 -4.86 -17.95 6.22
C ALA A 229 -4.70 -19.23 5.39
N ARG A 230 -4.28 -20.32 6.04
CA ARG A 230 -4.05 -21.62 5.40
C ARG A 230 -5.35 -22.22 4.85
N VAL A 231 -6.36 -22.37 5.71
CA VAL A 231 -7.63 -22.99 5.30
C VAL A 231 -8.32 -22.19 4.20
N TRP A 232 -8.24 -20.85 4.22
CA TRP A 232 -8.75 -20.03 3.13
C TRP A 232 -8.04 -20.28 1.80
N ARG A 233 -6.71 -20.41 1.83
CA ARG A 233 -5.86 -20.64 0.66
C ARG A 233 -6.08 -22.02 0.05
N ASP A 234 -6.20 -23.03 0.90
CA ASP A 234 -6.42 -24.43 0.50
C ASP A 234 -7.87 -24.66 0.05
N CYS A 235 -8.80 -23.78 0.45
CA CYS A 235 -10.21 -23.87 0.08
C CYS A 235 -10.45 -23.47 -1.38
N GLN A 236 -11.01 -24.41 -2.13
CA GLN A 236 -11.50 -24.17 -3.49
C GLN A 236 -12.49 -23.00 -3.52
N PRO A 237 -12.45 -22.13 -4.57
CA PRO A 237 -13.30 -20.95 -4.64
C PRO A 237 -14.80 -21.23 -4.46
N THR A 238 -15.30 -22.38 -4.93
CA THR A 238 -16.72 -22.79 -4.81
C THR A 238 -17.15 -23.08 -3.37
N ASN A 239 -16.20 -23.38 -2.48
CA ASN A 239 -16.48 -23.82 -1.11
C ASN A 239 -16.26 -22.69 -0.09
N ARG A 240 -15.74 -21.53 -0.52
CA ARG A 240 -15.39 -20.42 0.38
C ARG A 240 -16.59 -19.85 1.13
N HIS A 241 -17.78 -19.88 0.54
CA HIS A 241 -19.00 -19.49 1.24
C HIS A 241 -19.32 -20.44 2.41
N SER A 242 -19.28 -21.75 2.19
CA SER A 242 -19.51 -22.74 3.24
C SER A 242 -18.45 -22.62 4.34
N LEU A 243 -17.18 -22.44 3.96
CA LEU A 243 -16.10 -22.19 4.91
C LEU A 243 -16.37 -20.94 5.77
N ALA A 244 -16.78 -19.83 5.14
CA ALA A 244 -17.12 -18.61 5.87
C ALA A 244 -18.30 -18.79 6.82
N SER A 245 -19.33 -19.55 6.43
CA SER A 245 -20.46 -19.89 7.30
C SER A 245 -20.02 -20.69 8.52
N HIS A 246 -19.15 -21.69 8.35
CA HIS A 246 -18.62 -22.46 9.46
C HIS A 246 -17.72 -21.62 10.38
N ALA A 247 -16.84 -20.80 9.81
CA ALA A 247 -16.01 -19.87 10.59
C ALA A 247 -16.87 -18.86 11.37
N SER A 248 -17.96 -18.38 10.78
CA SER A 248 -18.92 -17.51 11.43
C SER A 248 -19.56 -18.17 12.66
N ALA A 249 -20.03 -19.41 12.49
CA ALA A 249 -20.61 -20.19 13.59
C ALA A 249 -19.57 -20.49 14.69
N ALA A 250 -18.33 -20.83 14.32
CA ALA A 250 -17.25 -21.08 15.26
C ALA A 250 -16.84 -19.84 16.08
N MET A 251 -16.95 -18.65 15.49
CA MET A 251 -16.80 -17.38 16.19
C MET A 251 -18.07 -16.94 16.93
N GLY A 252 -19.09 -17.79 17.00
CA GLY A 252 -20.38 -17.49 17.64
C GLY A 252 -21.08 -16.27 17.04
N LEU A 253 -20.90 -16.03 15.73
CA LEU A 253 -21.50 -14.91 15.04
C LEU A 253 -22.85 -15.32 14.43
N GLY A 254 -23.83 -14.44 14.58
CA GLY A 254 -25.16 -14.63 14.01
C GLY A 254 -25.84 -13.30 13.71
N PRO A 255 -27.12 -13.31 13.30
CA PRO A 255 -27.87 -12.08 13.00
C PRO A 255 -27.89 -11.08 14.15
N ALA A 256 -27.90 -11.55 15.40
CA ALA A 256 -27.93 -10.72 16.60
C ALA A 256 -26.57 -10.10 16.98
N SER A 257 -25.47 -10.52 16.35
CA SER A 257 -24.12 -10.04 16.70
C SER A 257 -23.88 -8.58 16.30
N GLY A 258 -24.70 -8.00 15.41
CA GLY A 258 -24.56 -6.60 14.98
C GLY A 258 -23.24 -6.30 14.25
N VAL A 259 -22.61 -7.32 13.66
CA VAL A 259 -21.38 -7.15 12.86
C VAL A 259 -21.72 -6.69 11.45
N ASP A 260 -21.00 -5.69 10.97
CA ASP A 260 -21.07 -5.25 9.57
C ASP A 260 -20.28 -6.19 8.67
N ALA A 261 -20.71 -6.30 7.41
CA ALA A 261 -20.07 -7.17 6.42
C ALA A 261 -18.60 -6.83 6.11
N GLN A 262 -18.16 -5.58 6.37
CA GLN A 262 -16.81 -5.03 6.14
C GLN A 262 -16.19 -5.37 4.78
N TYR A 263 -16.28 -4.46 3.81
CA TYR A 263 -15.71 -4.67 2.48
C TYR A 263 -14.32 -4.03 2.35
N GLY A 264 -13.33 -4.85 1.98
CA GLY A 264 -12.00 -4.43 1.54
C GLY A 264 -11.78 -4.71 0.04
N LEU A 265 -10.75 -4.12 -0.56
CA LEU A 265 -10.47 -4.35 -1.99
C LEU A 265 -10.16 -5.83 -2.26
N THR A 266 -9.38 -6.46 -1.39
CA THR A 266 -9.09 -7.91 -1.38
C THR A 266 -10.37 -8.76 -1.39
N SER A 267 -11.34 -8.38 -0.56
CA SER A 267 -12.59 -9.11 -0.43
C SER A 267 -13.45 -9.08 -1.69
N LEU A 268 -13.36 -7.97 -2.45
CA LEU A 268 -14.04 -7.78 -3.73
C LEU A 268 -13.35 -8.55 -4.85
N LEU A 269 -12.02 -8.51 -4.91
CA LEU A 269 -11.22 -9.19 -5.92
C LEU A 269 -11.25 -10.72 -5.80
N SER A 270 -11.53 -11.23 -4.59
CA SER A 270 -11.64 -12.66 -4.30
C SER A 270 -13.06 -13.22 -4.35
N ARG A 271 -14.05 -12.42 -4.81
CA ARG A 271 -15.46 -12.79 -4.79
C ARG A 271 -15.72 -14.10 -5.55
N GLY A 272 -16.53 -14.97 -4.98
CA GLY A 272 -17.05 -16.14 -5.67
C GLY A 272 -18.32 -15.78 -6.43
N LYS A 273 -19.20 -16.77 -6.58
CA LYS A 273 -20.51 -16.62 -7.22
C LYS A 273 -21.60 -16.13 -6.25
N GLU A 274 -21.23 -15.78 -5.02
CA GLU A 274 -22.19 -15.41 -3.99
C GLU A 274 -22.87 -14.07 -4.31
N LYS A 275 -24.16 -13.97 -4.04
CA LYS A 275 -24.90 -12.70 -4.08
C LYS A 275 -24.66 -11.96 -2.77
N PHE A 276 -23.75 -10.98 -2.77
CA PHE A 276 -23.42 -10.21 -1.56
C PHE A 276 -24.65 -9.59 -0.87
N THR A 277 -25.62 -9.12 -1.64
CA THR A 277 -26.86 -8.52 -1.11
C THR A 277 -27.79 -9.52 -0.42
N ALA A 278 -27.66 -10.81 -0.72
CA ALA A 278 -28.46 -11.87 -0.11
C ALA A 278 -27.69 -12.63 0.99
N THR A 279 -26.39 -12.38 1.14
CA THR A 279 -25.55 -13.07 2.12
C THR A 279 -25.63 -12.34 3.46
N PRO A 280 -25.97 -13.03 4.57
CA PRO A 280 -25.99 -12.42 5.89
C PRO A 280 -24.67 -11.74 6.28
N ALA A 281 -24.76 -10.60 6.96
CA ALA A 281 -23.60 -9.76 7.28
C ALA A 281 -22.51 -10.50 8.07
N HIS A 282 -22.86 -11.37 9.02
CA HIS A 282 -21.92 -12.16 9.81
C HIS A 282 -21.12 -13.18 8.99
N ILE A 283 -21.74 -13.76 7.95
CA ILE A 283 -21.06 -14.66 7.01
C ILE A 283 -20.12 -13.86 6.12
N THR A 284 -20.59 -12.73 5.57
CA THR A 284 -19.77 -11.84 4.74
C THR A 284 -18.57 -11.29 5.53
N PHE A 285 -18.77 -10.89 6.78
CA PHE A 285 -17.70 -10.49 7.70
C PHE A 285 -16.65 -11.60 7.85
N SER A 286 -17.10 -12.83 8.15
CA SER A 286 -16.19 -13.97 8.37
C SER A 286 -15.39 -14.30 7.11
N ARG A 287 -16.04 -14.25 5.94
CA ARG A 287 -15.37 -14.38 4.64
C ARG A 287 -14.30 -13.32 4.45
N ASN A 288 -14.64 -12.06 4.70
CA ASN A 288 -13.78 -10.91 4.45
C ASN A 288 -12.61 -10.86 5.44
N LEU A 289 -12.82 -11.30 6.66
CA LEU A 289 -11.76 -11.56 7.64
C LEU A 289 -10.77 -12.62 7.14
N MET A 290 -11.26 -13.79 6.71
CA MET A 290 -10.39 -14.90 6.30
C MET A 290 -9.54 -14.56 5.08
N VAL A 291 -10.12 -13.90 4.06
CA VAL A 291 -9.34 -13.43 2.91
C VAL A 291 -8.32 -12.37 3.32
N THR A 292 -8.70 -11.42 4.17
CA THR A 292 -7.78 -10.39 4.67
C THR A 292 -6.59 -11.03 5.37
N VAL A 293 -6.85 -11.98 6.28
CA VAL A 293 -5.80 -12.72 7.00
C VAL A 293 -4.89 -13.50 6.04
N SER A 294 -5.47 -14.19 5.05
CA SER A 294 -4.70 -14.88 4.01
C SER A 294 -3.78 -13.92 3.25
N ASP A 295 -4.32 -12.79 2.80
CA ASP A 295 -3.60 -11.81 2.00
C ASP A 295 -2.53 -11.08 2.82
N VAL A 296 -2.79 -10.76 4.09
CA VAL A 296 -1.78 -10.19 5.00
C VAL A 296 -0.63 -11.16 5.22
N VAL A 297 -0.92 -12.43 5.54
CA VAL A 297 0.13 -13.44 5.77
C VAL A 297 0.98 -13.64 4.50
N GLN A 298 0.35 -13.67 3.32
CA GLN A 298 1.09 -13.76 2.06
C GLN A 298 1.91 -12.51 1.77
N PHE A 299 1.35 -11.32 2.02
CA PHE A 299 2.06 -10.06 1.80
C PHE A 299 3.28 -9.96 2.72
N VAL A 300 3.13 -10.29 4.01
CA VAL A 300 4.26 -10.32 4.96
C VAL A 300 5.31 -11.34 4.54
N ASN A 301 4.92 -12.54 4.09
CA ASN A 301 5.89 -13.49 3.53
C ASN A 301 6.61 -12.91 2.29
N GLY A 302 5.88 -12.25 1.39
CA GLY A 302 6.45 -11.60 0.21
C GLY A 302 7.48 -10.51 0.56
N ILE A 303 7.28 -9.75 1.64
CA ILE A 303 8.27 -8.77 2.13
C ILE A 303 9.59 -9.44 2.49
N HIS A 304 9.56 -10.64 3.07
CA HIS A 304 10.75 -11.35 3.53
C HIS A 304 11.47 -12.17 2.47
N HIS A 305 10.76 -12.45 1.38
CA HIS A 305 11.28 -13.11 0.18
C HIS A 305 11.29 -12.12 -0.98
N ALA A 306 11.53 -10.83 -0.69
CA ALA A 306 11.32 -9.73 -1.63
C ALA A 306 12.20 -9.80 -2.88
N ASP A 307 13.31 -10.53 -2.82
CA ASP A 307 14.21 -10.85 -3.92
C ASP A 307 13.63 -11.90 -4.89
N GLU A 308 12.64 -12.68 -4.46
CA GLU A 308 11.93 -13.66 -5.30
C GLU A 308 10.81 -13.01 -6.13
N PHE A 309 10.45 -11.75 -5.86
CA PHE A 309 9.34 -11.05 -6.52
C PHE A 309 9.82 -9.90 -7.40
N PRO A 310 9.11 -9.61 -8.52
CA PRO A 310 9.38 -8.41 -9.29
C PRO A 310 9.01 -7.15 -8.50
N GLN A 311 9.45 -5.99 -8.99
CA GLN A 311 8.96 -4.72 -8.46
C GLN A 311 7.55 -4.44 -8.95
N PHE A 312 6.72 -3.84 -8.09
CA PHE A 312 5.34 -3.47 -8.38
C PHE A 312 5.13 -1.97 -8.30
N PRO A 313 4.13 -1.39 -8.98
CA PRO A 313 3.81 0.03 -8.84
C PRO A 313 3.64 0.44 -7.37
N ALA A 314 4.33 1.50 -6.96
CA ALA A 314 4.35 2.01 -5.59
C ALA A 314 2.95 2.34 -5.10
N VAL A 315 2.16 3.02 -5.93
CA VAL A 315 0.78 3.40 -5.63
C VAL A 315 -0.08 2.19 -5.29
N LEU A 316 0.05 1.10 -6.06
CA LEU A 316 -0.69 -0.14 -5.83
C LEU A 316 -0.23 -0.81 -4.54
N THR A 317 1.08 -0.98 -4.39
CA THR A 317 1.69 -1.71 -3.27
C THR A 317 1.42 -1.03 -1.92
N ILE A 318 1.61 0.29 -1.83
CA ILE A 318 1.37 1.05 -0.60
C ILE A 318 -0.13 1.13 -0.28
N THR A 319 -0.98 1.34 -1.29
CA THR A 319 -2.44 1.38 -1.07
C THR A 319 -2.96 0.04 -0.61
N PHE A 320 -2.46 -1.04 -1.20
CA PHE A 320 -2.78 -2.41 -0.78
C PHE A 320 -2.36 -2.67 0.66
N ALA A 321 -1.10 -2.38 1.03
CA ALA A 321 -0.60 -2.51 2.39
C ALA A 321 -1.45 -1.72 3.41
N LYS A 322 -1.83 -0.49 3.08
CA LYS A 322 -2.71 0.33 3.93
C LYS A 322 -4.12 -0.26 4.05
N ASN A 323 -4.68 -0.80 2.97
CA ASN A 323 -5.99 -1.45 3.00
C ASN A 323 -5.96 -2.69 3.91
N LEU A 324 -4.91 -3.51 3.81
CA LEU A 324 -4.69 -4.67 4.69
C LEU A 324 -4.65 -4.27 6.17
N VAL A 325 -3.87 -3.23 6.53
CA VAL A 325 -3.82 -2.68 7.90
C VAL A 325 -5.21 -2.25 8.37
N ALA A 326 -5.92 -1.46 7.55
CA ALA A 326 -7.24 -0.96 7.90
C ALA A 326 -8.26 -2.11 8.07
N SER A 327 -8.23 -3.11 7.20
CA SER A 327 -9.11 -4.27 7.27
C SER A 327 -8.84 -5.14 8.50
N CYS A 328 -7.57 -5.40 8.86
CA CYS A 328 -7.23 -6.10 10.10
C CYS A 328 -7.75 -5.37 11.34
N ARG A 329 -7.52 -4.05 11.42
CA ARG A 329 -7.98 -3.22 12.55
C ARG A 329 -9.49 -3.15 12.64
N ALA A 330 -10.17 -3.01 11.50
CA ALA A 330 -11.63 -3.00 11.45
C ALA A 330 -12.21 -4.34 11.94
N ALA A 331 -11.60 -5.46 11.54
CA ALA A 331 -12.03 -6.77 11.98
C ALA A 331 -11.74 -7.00 13.47
N ALA A 332 -10.57 -6.60 13.96
CA ALA A 332 -10.21 -6.66 15.38
C ALA A 332 -11.19 -5.85 16.24
N SER A 333 -11.51 -4.62 15.82
CA SER A 333 -12.48 -3.75 16.48
C SER A 333 -13.89 -4.34 16.47
N ALA A 334 -14.34 -4.92 15.35
CA ALA A 334 -15.63 -5.58 15.28
C ALA A 334 -15.74 -6.76 16.25
N LEU A 335 -14.72 -7.63 16.30
CA LEU A 335 -14.66 -8.76 17.22
C LEU A 335 -14.62 -8.30 18.69
N GLY A 336 -13.82 -7.26 19.00
CA GLY A 336 -13.68 -6.73 20.36
C GLY A 336 -14.93 -6.04 20.92
N ARG A 337 -15.90 -5.66 20.07
CA ARG A 337 -17.18 -5.10 20.51
C ARG A 337 -18.22 -6.16 20.86
N LEU A 338 -17.97 -7.43 20.52
CA LEU A 338 -18.88 -8.53 20.80
C LEU A 338 -18.70 -8.99 22.24
N ARG A 339 -19.76 -8.80 23.03
CA ARG A 339 -19.87 -9.36 24.38
C ARG A 339 -20.19 -10.85 24.35
#